data_AF-A0A9D1JQA8-F1
#
_entry.id   AF-A0A9D1JQA8-F1
#
_cell.length_a   1.000
_cell.length_b   1.000
_cell.length_c   1.000
_cell.angle_alpha   90.00
_cell.angle_beta   90.00
_cell.angle_gamma   90.00
#
_symmetry.space_group_name_H-M   'P 1'
#
loop_
_entity.id
_entity.type
_entity.pdbx_description
1 polymer ?
#
loop_
_entity_poly.entity_id
_entity_poly.type
_entity_poly.pdbx_seq_one_letter_code
_entity_poly.pdbx_strand_id
1 'polypeptide(L)' 'MGAGIAGALALGILGAAGYDGLAAVQSASALSAIKNLYLLAPIPFLILIPIFYMFYKLDKIYPQVMADLEKREKEGK' A
#
# COMPACT_ATOMS: atom_id res chain seq x y z
N MET A 1 8.22 -5.36 -8.97
CA MET A 1 7.83 -4.17 -9.75
C MET A 1 7.41 -2.98 -8.88
N GLY A 2 6.57 -3.16 -7.85
CA GLY A 2 6.13 -2.05 -6.98
C GLY A 2 7.24 -1.33 -6.22
N ALA A 3 8.22 -2.06 -5.67
CA ALA A 3 9.33 -1.46 -4.92
C ALA A 3 10.20 -0.50 -5.77
N GLY A 4 10.36 -0.76 -7.06
CA GLY A 4 11.14 0.09 -7.96
C GLY A 4 10.45 1.43 -8.26
N ILE A 5 9.13 1.41 -8.45
CA ILE A 5 8.34 2.63 -8.68
C ILE A 5 8.30 3.50 -7.42
N ALA A 6 8.09 2.87 -6.26
CA ALA A 6 8.12 3.57 -4.98
C ALA A 6 9.49 4.20 -4.69
N GLY A 7 10.58 3.46 -4.96
CA GLY A 7 11.95 3.96 -4.84
C GLY A 7 12.23 5.15 -5.77
N ALA A 8 11.81 5.07 -7.04
CA ALA A 8 12.02 6.15 -8.00
C ALA A 8 11.24 7.43 -7.62
N LEU A 9 10.00 7.30 -7.15
CA LEU A 9 9.20 8.43 -6.68
C LEU A 9 9.81 9.06 -5.42
N ALA A 10 10.23 8.25 -4.45
CA ALA A 10 10.86 8.75 -3.23
C ALA A 10 12.17 9.48 -3.54
N LEU A 11 13.03 8.92 -4.39
CA LEU A 11 14.28 9.56 -4.81
C LEU A 11 14.02 10.83 -5.64
N GLY A 12 12.98 10.85 -6.47
CA GLY A 12 12.57 12.05 -7.21
C GLY A 12 12.14 13.19 -6.29
N ILE A 13 11.36 12.89 -5.25
CA ILE A 13 10.92 13.87 -4.25
C ILE A 13 12.12 14.39 -3.44
N LEU A 14 13.01 13.49 -3.01
CA LEU A 14 14.22 13.87 -2.27
C LEU A 14 15.17 14.71 -3.11
N GLY A 15 15.39 14.32 -4.37
CA GLY A 15 16.20 15.09 -5.32
C GLY A 15 15.64 16.49 -5.56
N ALA A 16 14.33 16.62 -5.74
CA ALA A 16 13.66 17.92 -5.86
C ALA A 16 13.76 18.77 -4.59
N ALA A 17 13.85 18.15 -3.41
CA ALA A 17 14.03 18.82 -2.13
C ALA A 17 15.50 19.21 -1.83
N GLY A 18 16.44 18.89 -2.73
CA GLY A 18 17.86 19.18 -2.59
C GLY A 18 18.61 18.19 -1.69
N TYR A 19 18.19 16.93 -1.67
CA TYR A 19 18.90 15.86 -0.98
C TYR A 19 20.26 15.58 -1.62
N ASP A 20 21.33 15.55 -0.81
CA ASP A 20 22.69 15.26 -1.24
C ASP A 20 23.32 14.18 -0.35
N GLY A 21 23.48 12.95 -0.86
CA GLY A 21 24.02 11.84 -0.09
C GLY A 21 25.48 12.01 0.39
N LEU A 22 26.22 13.00 -0.12
CA LEU A 22 27.61 13.28 0.25
C LEU A 22 27.73 14.46 1.22
N ALA A 23 26.66 15.23 1.43
CA ALA A 23 26.68 16.36 2.34
C ALA A 23 26.72 15.90 3.80
N ALA A 24 27.66 16.45 4.58
CA ALA A 24 27.79 16.17 6.01
C ALA A 24 26.53 16.57 6.80
N VAL A 25 25.82 17.61 6.35
CA VAL A 25 24.55 18.06 6.91
C VAL A 25 23.57 18.33 5.78
N GLN A 26 22.38 17.74 5.86
CA GLN A 26 21.31 17.96 4.89
C GLN A 26 20.64 19.31 5.09
N SER A 27 20.12 19.89 4.01
CA SER A 27 19.30 21.10 4.09
C SER A 27 18.03 20.87 4.91
N ALA A 28 17.47 21.92 5.50
CA ALA A 28 16.21 21.85 6.25
C ALA A 28 15.06 21.33 5.36
N SER A 29 15.07 21.70 4.07
CA SER A 29 14.13 21.22 3.06
C SER A 29 14.24 19.71 2.85
N ALA A 30 15.45 19.18 2.63
CA ALA A 30 15.69 17.75 2.45
C ALA A 30 15.28 16.95 3.70
N LEU A 31 15.59 17.46 4.91
CA LEU A 31 15.16 16.83 6.16
C LEU A 31 13.63 16.80 6.32
N SER A 32 12.94 17.88 5.94
CA SER A 32 11.48 17.91 5.95
C SER A 32 10.90 16.90 4.95
N ALA A 33 11.47 16.82 3.75
CA ALA A 33 11.04 15.88 2.72
C ALA A 33 11.20 14.42 3.17
N ILE A 34 12.33 14.06 3.81
CA ILE A 34 12.55 12.71 4.38
C ILE A 34 11.48 12.38 5.42
N LYS A 35 11.24 13.31 6.36
CA LYS A 35 10.22 13.13 7.42
C LYS A 35 8.83 12.95 6.82
N ASN A 36 8.47 13.79 5.85
CA ASN A 36 7.18 13.73 5.18
C ASN A 36 7.02 12.45 4.37
N LEU A 37 8.06 11.97 3.70
CA LEU A 37 8.03 10.67 3.03
C LEU A 37 7.74 9.54 4.02
N TYR A 38 8.38 9.52 5.18
CA TYR A 38 8.12 8.50 6.20
C TYR A 38 6.71 8.58 6.82
N LEU A 39 6.22 9.79 7.04
CA LEU A 39 4.92 10.02 7.68
C LEU A 39 3.74 9.85 6.71
N LEU A 40 3.90 10.30 5.46
CA LEU A 40 2.83 10.29 4.47
C LEU A 40 2.80 9.00 3.64
N ALA A 41 3.92 8.29 3.48
CA ALA A 41 3.95 7.01 2.76
C ALA A 41 2.89 6.00 3.21
N PRO A 42 2.60 5.78 4.51
CA PRO A 42 1.60 4.80 4.94
C PRO A 42 0.15 5.25 4.72
N ILE A 43 -0.13 6.56 4.69
CA ILE A 43 -1.51 7.10 4.68
C ILE A 43 -2.33 6.62 3.47
N PRO A 44 -1.84 6.68 2.22
CA PRO A 44 -2.58 6.19 1.06
C PRO A 44 -2.95 4.71 1.20
N PHE A 45 -2.06 3.88 1.74
CA PHE A 45 -2.32 2.45 1.94
C PHE A 45 -3.38 2.22 3.00
N LEU A 46 -3.38 3.00 4.09
CA LEU A 46 -4.43 2.95 5.11
C LEU A 46 -5.81 3.33 4.55
N ILE A 47 -5.86 4.22 3.56
CA ILE A 47 -7.10 4.60 2.88
C ILE A 47 -7.49 3.56 1.80
N LEU A 48 -6.52 2.96 1.11
CA LEU A 48 -6.76 1.98 0.05
C LEU A 48 -7.39 0.70 0.60
N ILE A 49 -6.99 0.25 1.78
CA ILE A 49 -7.49 -0.97 2.43
C ILE A 49 -9.02 -0.96 2.59
N PRO A 50 -9.66 0.02 3.24
CA PRO A 50 -11.12 0.07 3.37
C PRO A 50 -11.82 0.23 2.02
N ILE A 51 -11.21 0.94 1.06
CA ILE A 51 -11.75 1.03 -0.30
C ILE A 51 -11.81 -0.36 -0.94
N PHE A 52 -10.73 -1.14 -0.86
CA PHE A 52 -10.74 -2.51 -1.36
C PHE A 52 -11.76 -3.38 -0.63
N TYR A 53 -11.89 -3.26 0.69
CA TYR A 53 -12.92 -3.97 1.45
C TYR A 53 -14.35 -3.64 0.99
N MET A 54 -14.66 -2.37 0.71
CA MET A 54 -15.98 -1.99 0.20
C MET A 54 -16.33 -2.64 -1.15
N PHE A 55 -15.32 -2.84 -2.01
CA PHE A 55 -15.51 -3.48 -3.31
C PHE A 55 -15.25 -5.00 -3.28
N TYR A 56 -14.81 -5.55 -2.16
CA TYR A 56 -14.49 -6.97 -2.03
C TYR A 56 -15.79 -7.78 -2.02
N LYS A 57 -16.09 -8.39 -3.17
CA LYS A 57 -17.26 -9.27 -3.35
C LYS A 57 -17.15 -10.58 -2.58
N LEU A 58 -15.99 -10.88 -1.99
CA LEU A 58 -15.73 -12.15 -1.29
C LEU A 58 -16.71 -12.36 -0.13
N ASP A 59 -17.02 -11.32 0.64
CA ASP A 59 -18.01 -11.40 1.73
C ASP A 59 -19.41 -11.80 1.24
N LYS A 60 -19.76 -11.46 0.00
CA LYS A 60 -21.04 -11.83 -0.62
C LYS A 60 -21.03 -13.24 -1.20
N ILE A 61 -19.86 -13.73 -1.61
CA ILE A 61 -19.70 -15.05 -2.24
C ILE A 61 -19.44 -16.14 -1.19
N TYR A 62 -18.89 -15.78 -0.03
CA TYR A 62 -18.58 -16.71 1.06
C TYR A 62 -19.79 -17.56 1.51
N PRO A 63 -21.00 -17.01 1.71
CA PRO A 63 -22.17 -17.81 2.07
C PRO A 63 -22.57 -18.80 0.97
N GLN A 64 -22.43 -18.38 -0.31
CA GLN A 64 -22.76 -19.22 -1.45
C GLN A 64 -21.78 -20.39 -1.60
N VAL A 65 -20.48 -20.13 -1.39
CA VAL A 65 -19.44 -21.18 -1.42
C VAL A 65 -19.66 -22.20 -0.29
N MET A 66 -20.01 -21.76 0.92
CA MET A 66 -20.32 -22.67 2.02
C MET A 66 -21.57 -23.51 1.73
N ALA A 67 -22.61 -22.92 1.17
CA ALA A 67 -23.81 -23.65 0.75
C ALA A 67 -23.50 -24.70 -0.33
N ASP A 68 -22.66 -24.36 -1.31
CA ASP A 68 -22.22 -25.28 -2.35
C ASP A 68 -21.36 -26.42 -1.80
N LEU A 69 -20.51 -26.16 -0.79
CA LEU A 69 -19.71 -27.17 -0.11
C LEU A 69 -20.57 -28.15 0.70
N GLU A 70 -21.50 -27.67 1.52
CA GLU A 70 -22.42 -28.53 2.28
C GLU A 70 -23.30 -29.40 1.37
N LYS A 71 -23.72 -28.84 0.23
CA LYS A 71 -24.51 -29.58 -0.75
C LYS A 71 -23.71 -30.73 -1.36
N ARG A 72 -22.44 -30.51 -1.70
CA ARG A 72 -21.53 -31.56 -2.20
C ARG A 72 -21.26 -32.63 -1.15
N GLU A 73 -21.06 -32.25 0.10
CA GLU A 73 -20.88 -33.18 1.22
C GLU A 73 -22.12 -34.08 1.43
N LYS A 74 -23.32 -33.50 1.38
CA LYS A 74 -24.59 -34.25 1.47
C LYS A 74 -24.86 -35.13 0.26
N GLU A 75 -24.39 -34.74 -0.92
CA GLU A 75 -24.52 -35.52 -2.15
C GLU A 75 -23.46 -36.63 -2.28
N GLY A 76 -22.53 -36.76 -1.32
CA GLY A 76 -21.64 -37.92 -1.21
C GLY A 76 -20.68 -38.12 -2.40
N LYS A 77 -20.15 -37.02 -2.97
CA LYS A 77 -19.08 -37.05 -3.98
C LYS A 77 -17.82 -36.35 -3.51
#